data_AF-A0A7L4RG81-F1
#
_entry.id   AF-A0A7L4RG81-F1
#
_cell.length_a   1.000
_cell.length_b   1.000
_cell.length_c   1.000
_cell.angle_alpha   90.00
_cell.angle_beta   90.00
_cell.angle_gamma   90.00
#
_symmetry.space_group_name_H-M   'P 1'
#
loop_
_entity.id
_entity.type
_entity.pdbx_description
1 polymer ?
#
loop_
_entity_poly.entity_id
_entity_poly.type
_entity_poly.pdbx_seq_one_letter_code
_entity_poly.pdbx_strand_id
1 'polypeptide(L)' 'MVQAVIDISEHANRVLAIVKAKHGLNDKSQAIELMAREYEEKVLEPALRPEYVEKLKRIEKEPRIRVSNFRKHFGLKA' A
#
# COMPACT_ATOMS: atom_id res chain seq x y z
N MET A 1 9.40 -17.68 -5.40
CA MET A 1 8.76 -18.12 -4.14
C MET A 1 9.76 -17.92 -3.03
N VAL A 2 9.37 -17.21 -1.97
CA VAL A 2 10.14 -17.10 -0.74
C VAL A 2 9.38 -17.89 0.33
N GLN A 3 10.07 -18.68 1.15
CA GLN A 3 9.48 -19.43 2.25
C GLN A 3 9.95 -18.84 3.58
N ALA A 4 9.03 -18.71 4.53
CA ALA A 4 9.32 -18.26 5.87
C ALA A 4 8.66 -19.21 6.87
N VAL A 5 9.41 -19.59 7.90
CA VAL A 5 8.87 -20.24 9.09
C VAL A 5 8.66 -19.15 10.12
N ILE A 6 7.46 -19.05 10.68
CA ILE A 6 7.08 -18.00 11.64
C ILE A 6 6.41 -18.64 12.85
N ASP A 7 6.69 -18.08 14.02
CA ASP A 7 5.94 -18.36 15.23
C ASP A 7 4.82 -17.33 15.38
N ILE A 8 3.59 -17.80 15.54
CA ILE A 8 2.40 -16.95 15.71
C ILE A 8 1.57 -17.43 16.89
N SER A 9 0.82 -16.51 17.50
CA SER A 9 -0.10 -16.87 18.57
C SER A 9 -1.27 -17.72 18.05
N GLU A 10 -1.85 -18.54 18.94
CA GLU A 10 -3.08 -19.28 18.68
C GLU A 10 -4.23 -18.37 18.21
N HIS A 11 -4.30 -17.16 18.75
CA HIS A 11 -5.27 -16.17 18.33
C HIS A 11 -5.05 -15.73 16.87
N ALA A 12 -3.82 -15.38 16.50
CA ALA A 12 -3.49 -14.98 15.13
C ALA A 12 -3.77 -16.11 14.13
N ASN A 13 -3.46 -17.36 14.50
CA ASN A 13 -3.75 -18.54 13.70
C ASN A 13 -5.26 -18.71 13.42
N ARG A 14 -6.12 -18.45 14.42
CA ARG A 14 -7.58 -18.45 14.25
C ARG A 14 -8.05 -17.32 13.34
N VAL A 15 -7.50 -16.11 13.51
CA VAL A 15 -7.83 -14.97 12.63
C VAL A 15 -7.50 -15.30 11.16
N LEU A 16 -6.31 -15.86 10.89
CA LEU A 16 -5.92 -16.30 9.55
C LEU A 16 -6.88 -17.34 8.96
N ALA A 17 -7.39 -18.27 9.78
CA ALA A 17 -8.38 -19.24 9.32
C ALA A 17 -9.71 -18.58 8.90
N ILE A 18 -10.16 -17.56 9.65
CA ILE A 18 -11.37 -16.80 9.33
C ILE A 18 -11.17 -16.00 8.03
N VAL A 19 -10.04 -15.29 7.89
CA VAL A 19 -9.70 -14.54 6.67
C VAL A 19 -9.65 -15.47 5.46
N LYS A 20 -8.98 -16.62 5.61
CA LYS A 20 -8.91 -17.66 4.57
C LYS A 20 -10.29 -18.08 4.11
N ALA A 21 -11.18 -18.44 5.05
CA ALA A 21 -12.53 -18.88 4.74
C ALA A 21 -13.38 -17.77 4.10
N LYS A 22 -13.32 -16.55 4.64
CA LYS A 22 -14.08 -15.39 4.14
C LYS A 22 -13.75 -15.06 2.69
N HIS A 23 -12.49 -15.18 2.29
CA HIS A 23 -12.01 -14.84 0.95
C HIS A 23 -11.86 -16.05 0.01
N GLY A 24 -12.29 -17.25 0.44
CA GLY A 24 -12.20 -18.47 -0.37
C GLY A 24 -10.76 -18.88 -0.73
N LEU A 25 -9.80 -18.58 0.15
CA LEU A 25 -8.39 -18.85 -0.09
C LEU A 25 -8.02 -20.30 0.22
N ASN A 26 -7.02 -20.83 -0.49
CA ASN A 26 -6.65 -22.24 -0.42
C ASN A 26 -5.87 -22.56 0.86
N ASP A 27 -4.96 -21.66 1.26
CA ASP A 27 -4.06 -21.85 2.39
C ASP A 27 -3.89 -20.58 3.24
N LYS A 28 -3.20 -20.73 4.38
CA LYS A 28 -2.94 -19.62 5.31
C LYS A 28 -1.88 -18.64 4.78
N SER A 29 -1.00 -19.08 3.89
CA SER A 29 0.00 -18.21 3.27
C SER A 29 -0.66 -17.18 2.36
N GLN A 30 -1.67 -17.59 1.59
CA GLN A 30 -2.50 -16.68 0.80
C GLN A 30 -3.23 -15.65 1.67
N ALA A 31 -3.70 -16.06 2.86
CA ALA A 31 -4.32 -15.15 3.81
C ALA A 31 -3.32 -14.13 4.39
N ILE A 32 -2.10 -14.56 4.70
CA ILE A 32 -1.00 -13.67 5.13
C ILE A 32 -0.66 -12.67 4.02
N GLU A 33 -0.55 -13.12 2.77
CA GLU A 33 -0.24 -12.26 1.62
C GLU A 33 -1.33 -11.19 1.42
N LEU A 34 -2.61 -11.59 1.49
CA LEU A 34 -3.73 -10.66 1.41
C LEU A 34 -3.65 -9.60 2.52
N MET A 35 -3.41 -10.03 3.77
CA MET A 35 -3.26 -9.12 4.90
C MET A 35 -2.06 -8.19 4.74
N ALA A 36 -0.92 -8.68 4.24
CA ALA A 36 0.27 -7.87 4.00
C ALA A 36 -0.02 -6.78 2.98
N ARG A 37 -0.71 -7.09 1.88
CA ARG A 37 -1.13 -6.11 0.87
C ARG A 37 -2.11 -5.08 1.42
N GLU A 38 -3.10 -5.49 2.20
CA GLU A 38 -4.03 -4.56 2.86
C GLU A 38 -3.35 -3.69 3.93
N TYR A 39 -2.30 -4.21 4.55
CA TYR A 39 -1.51 -3.51 5.57
C TYR A 39 -0.49 -2.55 4.94
N GLU A 40 0.05 -2.89 3.78
CA GLU A 40 0.85 -1.98 2.94
C GLU A 40 0.08 -0.68 2.72
N GLU A 41 -1.23 -0.75 2.48
CA GLU A 41 -2.00 0.47 2.28
C GLU A 41 -2.04 1.41 3.49
N LYS A 42 -1.94 0.82 4.68
CA LYS A 42 -2.07 1.50 5.98
C LYS A 42 -0.73 1.96 6.54
N VAL A 43 0.36 1.28 6.20
CA VAL A 43 1.68 1.49 6.81
C VAL A 43 2.69 2.06 5.84
N LEU A 44 2.63 1.71 4.56
CA LEU A 44 3.54 2.29 3.60
C LEU A 44 3.02 3.64 3.14
N GLU A 45 3.82 4.67 3.42
CA GLU A 45 3.63 5.99 2.83
C GLU A 45 3.57 5.87 1.30
N PRO A 46 2.77 6.72 0.61
CA PRO A 46 2.63 6.68 -0.84
C PRO A 46 3.98 6.63 -1.57
N ALA A 47 5.00 7.33 -1.06
CA ALA A 47 6.34 7.38 -1.63
C ALA A 47 7.07 6.03 -1.73
N LEU A 48 6.72 5.04 -0.91
CA LEU A 48 7.33 3.71 -0.93
C LEU A 48 6.65 2.73 -1.88
N ARG A 49 5.47 3.09 -2.43
CA ARG A 49 4.76 2.25 -3.38
C ARG A 49 5.39 2.37 -4.78
N PRO A 50 5.70 1.27 -5.47
CA PRO A 50 6.23 1.31 -6.84
C PRO A 50 5.35 2.11 -7.81
N GLU A 51 4.04 2.04 -7.63
CA GLU A 51 3.05 2.79 -8.43
C GLU A 51 3.20 4.31 -8.29
N TYR A 52 3.59 4.79 -7.11
CA TYR A 52 3.81 6.21 -6.87
C TYR A 52 5.11 6.69 -7.53
N VAL A 53 6.14 5.84 -7.56
CA VAL A 53 7.37 6.11 -8.31
C VAL A 53 7.05 6.26 -9.81
N GLU A 54 6.22 5.38 -10.37
CA GLU A 54 5.78 5.49 -11.76
C GLU A 54 4.93 6.75 -12.01
N LYS A 55 4.08 7.14 -11.06
CA LYS A 55 3.34 8.41 -11.11
C LYS A 55 4.29 9.62 -11.13
N LEU A 56 5.31 9.64 -10.28
CA LEU A 56 6.28 10.74 -10.23
C LEU A 56 7.09 10.84 -11.53
N LYS A 57 7.53 9.71 -12.11
CA LYS A 57 8.21 9.69 -13.42
C LYS A 57 7.36 10.22 -14.56
N ARG A 58 6.03 10.07 -14.49
CA ARG A 58 5.11 10.68 -15.47
C ARG A 58 5.06 12.20 -15.28
N ILE A 59 4.85 12.66 -14.05
CA ILE A 59 4.80 14.09 -13.69
C ILE A 59 6.11 14.81 -14.07
N GLU A 60 7.25 14.15 -13.90
CA GLU A 60 8.57 14.72 -14.25
C GLU A 60 8.68 15.13 -15.73
N LYS A 61 8.01 14.40 -16.61
CA LYS A 61 7.97 14.62 -18.07
C LYS A 61 6.97 15.67 -18.51
N GLU A 62 6.09 16.12 -17.62
CA GLU A 62 5.09 17.13 -17.94
C GLU A 62 5.71 18.53 -18.06
N PRO A 63 5.14 19.43 -18.89
CA PRO A 63 5.62 20.80 -19.03
C PRO A 63 5.58 21.55 -17.70
N ARG A 64 6.69 22.15 -17.32
CA ARG A 64 6.83 22.87 -16.04
C ARG A 64 6.48 24.33 -16.23
N ILE A 65 5.56 24.85 -15.41
CA ILE A 65 5.25 26.29 -15.35
C ILE A 65 5.92 26.93 -14.15
N ARG A 66 6.50 28.11 -14.33
CA ARG A 66 7.04 28.88 -13.21
C ARG A 66 5.90 29.61 -12.50
N VAL A 67 5.55 29.15 -11.31
CA VAL A 67 4.52 29.79 -10.47
C VAL A 67 5.19 30.82 -9.55
N SER A 68 4.89 32.10 -9.74
CA SER A 68 5.46 33.20 -8.94
C SER A 68 4.79 33.37 -7.56
N ASN A 69 3.50 33.08 -7.46
CA ASN A 69 2.76 33.08 -6.20
C ASN A 69 1.88 31.83 -6.12
N PHE A 70 2.38 30.85 -5.36
CA PHE A 70 1.74 29.54 -5.22
C PHE A 70 0.32 29.64 -4.65
N ARG A 71 0.12 30.42 -3.58
CA ARG A 71 -1.20 30.57 -2.94
C ARG A 71 -2.23 31.18 -3.88
N LYS A 72 -1.86 32.22 -4.63
CA LYS A 72 -2.74 32.86 -5.62
C LYS A 72 -3.07 31.89 -6.77
N HIS A 73 -2.08 31.16 -7.26
CA HIS A 73 -2.23 30.25 -8.38
C HIS A 73 -3.16 29.07 -8.06
N PHE A 74 -3.07 28.54 -6.84
CA PHE A 74 -3.89 27.40 -6.37
C PHE A 74 -5.11 27.80 -5.53
N GLY A 75 -5.42 29.11 -5.41
CA GLY A 75 -6.61 29.60 -4.71
C GLY A 75 -6.67 29.26 -3.22
N LEU A 76 -5.51 29.06 -2.58
CA LEU A 76 -5.46 28.67 -1.18
C LEU A 76 -5.73 29.88 -0.28
N LYS A 77 -6.80 29.81 0.52
CA LYS A 77 -7.06 30.80 1.57
C LYS A 77 -6.03 30.64 2.69
N ALA A 78 -5.57 31.78 3.22
CA ALA A 78 -4.63 31.84 4.33
C ALA A 78 -5.23 31.25 5.62
#